data_AF-A0A1P8RSV6-F1
#
_entry.id   AF-A0A1P8RSV6-F1
#
_cell.length_a   1.000
_cell.length_b   1.000
_cell.length_c   1.000
_cell.angle_alpha   90.00
_cell.angle_beta   90.00
_cell.angle_gamma   90.00
#
_symmetry.space_group_name_H-M   'P 1'
#
loop_
_entity.id
_entity.type
_entity.pdbx_description
1 polymer ?
#
loop_
_entity_poly.entity_id
_entity_poly.type
_entity_poly.pdbx_seq_one_letter_code
_entity_poly.pdbx_strand_id
1 'polypeptide(L)'
;MSDTKTKNKIEKATQEVNLVEGLFRPSEADFLINVLIEEKINFHRLQKLSLCIGQEQADTKYECSRIDELLKEKQIAKDYISIARKEGYNVVINGTLNISFVK
;
A
#
# COMPACT_ATOMS: atom_id res chain seq x y z
N MET A 1 -4.05 33.32 -23.01
CA MET A 1 -5.19 33.17 -22.08
C MET A 1 -5.00 31.84 -21.36
N SER A 2 -4.01 31.77 -20.46
CA SER A 2 -4.15 31.99 -19.01
C SER A 2 -4.54 30.70 -18.30
N ASP A 3 -3.53 29.88 -18.05
CA ASP A 3 -3.55 28.70 -17.19
C ASP A 3 -4.03 29.08 -15.79
N THR A 4 -5.24 28.68 -15.43
CA THR A 4 -5.75 28.85 -14.07
C THR A 4 -5.44 27.58 -13.30
N LYS A 5 -4.21 27.50 -12.78
CA LYS A 5 -3.80 26.50 -11.78
C LYS A 5 -4.62 26.74 -10.51
N THR A 6 -5.63 25.90 -10.29
CA THR A 6 -6.37 25.82 -9.03
C THR A 6 -5.41 25.37 -7.92
N LYS A 7 -4.85 26.33 -7.19
CA LYS A 7 -4.12 26.09 -5.94
C LYS A 7 -5.13 25.72 -4.86
N ASN A 8 -5.43 24.43 -4.71
CA ASN A 8 -6.13 23.94 -3.52
C ASN A 8 -5.23 24.18 -2.30
N LYS A 9 -5.76 24.94 -1.35
CA LYS A 9 -5.08 25.44 -0.15
C LYS A 9 -4.91 24.28 0.84
N ILE A 10 -3.68 23.75 0.95
CA ILE A 10 -3.32 22.69 1.89
C ILE A 10 -3.39 23.23 3.34
N GLU A 11 -4.27 22.67 4.17
CA GLU A 11 -4.38 23.01 5.60
C GLU A 11 -3.43 22.14 6.46
N LYS A 12 -2.18 22.61 6.59
CA LYS A 12 -1.36 22.74 7.81
C LYS A 12 -0.95 21.57 8.73
N ALA A 13 -1.20 20.30 8.44
CA ALA A 13 -0.47 19.22 9.12
C ALA A 13 0.07 18.20 8.11
N THR A 14 1.40 18.10 8.07
CA THR A 14 2.15 17.06 7.35
C THR A 14 2.88 16.24 8.40
N GLN A 15 2.48 14.99 8.57
CA GLN A 15 3.18 14.05 9.45
C GLN A 15 3.87 12.99 8.60
N GLU A 16 5.15 12.79 8.87
CA GLU A 16 5.93 11.70 8.32
C GLU A 16 5.93 10.55 9.33
N VAL A 17 5.59 9.35 8.85
CA VAL A 17 5.70 8.11 9.64
C VAL A 17 6.65 7.19 8.90
N ASN A 18 7.83 7.01 9.46
CA ASN A 18 8.77 6.00 9.00
C ASN A 18 8.28 4.63 9.47
N LEU A 19 7.74 3.85 8.54
CA LEU A 19 7.11 2.57 8.81
C LEU A 19 8.14 1.45 8.85
N VAL A 20 9.18 1.57 8.01
CA VAL A 20 10.29 0.62 8.04
C VAL A 20 11.56 1.25 7.48
N GLU A 21 12.67 0.97 8.16
CA GLU A 21 14.00 1.39 7.77
C GLU A 21 15.01 0.36 8.27
N GLY A 22 15.84 -0.16 7.38
CA GLY A 22 16.95 -1.02 7.78
C GLY A 22 17.32 -2.13 6.79
N LEU A 23 18.23 -2.98 7.25
CA LEU A 23 18.73 -4.16 6.57
C LEU A 23 18.06 -5.41 7.16
N PHE A 24 17.49 -6.24 6.30
CA PHE A 24 16.73 -7.41 6.68
C PHE A 24 17.27 -8.66 5.98
N ARG A 25 17.15 -9.81 6.66
CA ARG A 25 17.32 -11.10 5.99
C ARG A 25 16.15 -11.32 5.02
N PRO A 26 16.34 -12.08 3.93
CA PRO A 26 15.25 -12.38 3.00
C PRO A 26 14.01 -13.03 3.63
N SER A 27 14.12 -13.70 4.78
CA SER A 27 12.95 -14.22 5.50
C SER A 27 12.18 -13.12 6.25
N GLU A 28 12.90 -12.19 6.87
CA GLU A 28 12.33 -11.06 7.61
C GLU A 28 11.68 -10.05 6.65
N ALA A 29 12.38 -9.75 5.55
CA ALA A 29 11.88 -8.91 4.47
C ALA A 29 10.56 -9.46 3.87
N ASP A 30 10.53 -10.76 3.58
CA ASP A 30 9.35 -11.43 3.03
C ASP A 30 8.18 -11.37 4.01
N PHE A 31 8.42 -11.66 5.30
CA PHE A 31 7.39 -11.57 6.32
C PHE A 31 6.82 -10.15 6.44
N LEU A 32 7.69 -9.15 6.58
CA LEU A 32 7.32 -7.76 6.77
C LEU A 32 6.48 -7.22 5.60
N ILE A 33 6.97 -7.38 4.36
CA ILE A 33 6.25 -6.89 3.17
C ILE A 33 4.92 -7.62 3.00
N ASN A 34 4.88 -8.93 3.26
CA ASN A 34 3.64 -9.69 3.19
C ASN A 34 2.59 -9.18 4.18
N VAL A 35 2.98 -8.88 5.43
CA VAL A 35 2.06 -8.34 6.44
C VAL A 35 1.52 -6.98 6.02
N LEU A 36 2.39 -6.06 5.57
CA LEU A 36 1.96 -4.71 5.17
C LEU A 36 0.98 -4.73 3.98
N ILE A 37 1.24 -5.56 2.98
CA ILE A 37 0.36 -5.69 1.81
C ILE A 37 -0.96 -6.37 2.20
N GLU A 38 -0.92 -7.41 3.04
CA GLU A 38 -2.14 -8.12 3.48
C GLU A 38 -3.05 -7.21 4.30
N GLU A 39 -2.50 -6.39 5.19
CA GLU A 39 -3.31 -5.41 5.95
C GLU A 39 -3.98 -4.39 5.03
N LYS A 40 -3.29 -3.96 3.97
CA LYS A 40 -3.90 -3.07 2.97
C LYS A 40 -5.00 -3.76 2.16
N ILE A 41 -4.83 -5.04 1.84
CA ILE A 41 -5.87 -5.85 1.19
C ILE A 41 -7.09 -6.00 2.12
N ASN A 42 -6.86 -6.31 3.40
CA ASN A 42 -7.92 -6.46 4.39
C ASN A 42 -8.72 -5.17 4.57
N PHE A 43 -8.05 -4.01 4.57
CA PHE A 43 -8.72 -2.71 4.54
C PHE A 43 -9.72 -2.59 3.38
N HIS A 44 -9.32 -2.95 2.16
CA HIS A 44 -10.23 -2.91 1.00
C HIS A 44 -11.34 -3.97 1.06
N ARG A 45 -11.08 -5.15 1.62
CA ARG A 45 -12.12 -6.17 1.88
C ARG A 45 -13.18 -5.64 2.83
N LEU A 46 -12.77 -4.92 3.89
CA LEU A 46 -13.69 -4.30 4.85
C LEU A 46 -14.51 -3.17 4.21
N GLN A 47 -13.88 -2.32 3.38
CA GLN A 47 -14.59 -1.29 2.62
C GLN A 47 -15.65 -1.90 1.70
N LYS A 48 -15.28 -2.92 0.94
CA LYS A 48 -16.19 -3.68 0.08
C LYS A 48 -17.38 -4.22 0.87
N LEU A 49 -17.11 -4.88 2.01
CA LEU A 49 -18.16 -5.40 2.87
C LEU A 49 -19.11 -4.28 3.30
N SER A 50 -18.56 -3.14 3.73
CA SER A 50 -19.32 -1.99 4.21
C SER A 50 -20.26 -1.43 3.14
N LEU A 51 -19.83 -1.41 1.88
CA LEU A 51 -20.66 -0.98 0.74
C LEU A 51 -21.83 -1.94 0.48
N CYS A 52 -21.62 -3.23 0.65
CA CYS A 52 -22.66 -4.24 0.41
C CYS A 52 -23.71 -4.32 1.54
N ILE A 53 -23.44 -3.74 2.72
CA ILE A 53 -24.40 -3.76 3.83
C ILE A 53 -25.63 -2.94 3.44
N GLY A 54 -26.79 -3.60 3.31
CA GLY A 54 -28.06 -2.97 2.97
C GLY A 54 -28.26 -2.68 1.47
N GLN A 55 -27.27 -3.00 0.62
CA GLN A 55 -27.36 -2.85 -0.82
C GLN A 55 -26.61 -3.99 -1.53
N GLU A 56 -27.34 -5.05 -1.90
CA GLU A 56 -26.76 -6.24 -2.57
C GLU A 56 -26.09 -5.93 -3.93
N GLN A 57 -26.49 -4.85 -4.59
CA GLN A 57 -25.97 -4.41 -5.89
C GLN A 57 -25.06 -3.17 -5.77
N ALA A 58 -24.38 -3.00 -4.64
CA ALA A 58 -23.42 -1.91 -4.47
C ALA A 58 -22.27 -2.05 -5.49
N ASP A 59 -21.84 -0.93 -6.08
CA ASP A 59 -20.67 -0.93 -6.95
C ASP A 59 -19.40 -1.09 -6.11
N THR A 60 -18.75 -2.24 -6.23
CA THR A 60 -17.50 -2.55 -5.53
C THR A 60 -16.34 -2.71 -6.51
N LYS A 61 -16.45 -2.16 -7.73
CA LYS A 61 -15.46 -2.38 -8.79
C LYS A 61 -14.08 -1.85 -8.38
N TYR A 62 -14.03 -0.71 -7.70
CA TYR A 62 -12.80 -0.09 -7.24
C TYR A 62 -12.07 -0.94 -6.17
N GLU A 63 -12.78 -1.41 -5.16
CA GLU A 63 -12.20 -2.24 -4.10
C GLU A 63 -11.71 -3.56 -4.67
N CYS A 64 -12.48 -4.18 -5.58
CA CYS A 64 -12.07 -5.40 -6.26
C CYS A 64 -10.81 -5.19 -7.10
N SER A 65 -10.73 -4.13 -7.92
CA SER A 65 -9.55 -3.87 -8.75
C SER A 65 -8.32 -3.61 -7.90
N ARG A 66 -8.47 -2.87 -6.78
CA ARG A 66 -7.34 -2.57 -5.90
C ARG A 66 -6.84 -3.81 -5.14
N ILE A 67 -7.73 -4.71 -4.75
CA ILE A 67 -7.35 -6.02 -4.19
C ILE A 67 -6.51 -6.81 -5.20
N ASP A 68 -6.95 -6.90 -6.45
CA ASP A 68 -6.23 -7.64 -7.50
C ASP A 68 -4.85 -7.05 -7.80
N GLU A 69 -4.74 -5.71 -7.82
CA GLU A 69 -3.46 -5.02 -7.97
C GLU A 69 -2.51 -5.34 -6.81
N LEU A 70 -3.00 -5.28 -5.56
CA LEU A 70 -2.18 -5.58 -4.37
C LEU A 70 -1.76 -7.05 -4.32
N LEU A 71 -2.59 -7.98 -4.79
CA LEU A 71 -2.22 -9.41 -4.90
C LEU A 71 -1.09 -9.61 -5.91
N LYS A 72 -1.07 -8.86 -7.02
CA LYS A 72 0.02 -8.89 -7.99
C LYS A 72 1.30 -8.29 -7.40
N GLU A 73 1.22 -7.13 -6.75
CA GLU A 73 2.36 -6.51 -6.07
C GLU A 73 2.96 -7.43 -5.00
N LYS A 74 2.12 -8.15 -4.25
CA LYS A 74 2.55 -9.17 -3.29
C LYS A 74 3.39 -10.25 -3.95
N GLN A 75 2.98 -10.73 -5.12
CA GLN A 75 3.71 -11.75 -5.85
C GLN A 75 5.05 -11.21 -6.38
N ILE A 76 5.05 -10.01 -6.96
CA ILE A 76 6.27 -9.34 -7.44
C ILE A 76 7.30 -9.18 -6.30
N ALA A 77 6.86 -8.73 -5.13
CA ALA A 77 7.73 -8.57 -3.97
C ALA A 77 8.33 -9.91 -3.50
N LYS A 78 7.51 -10.98 -3.45
CA LYS A 78 7.97 -12.33 -3.11
C LYS A 78 9.02 -12.83 -4.09
N ASP A 79 8.77 -12.66 -5.38
CA ASP A 79 9.69 -13.12 -6.42
C ASP A 79 11.02 -12.37 -6.35
N TYR A 80 10.99 -11.07 -6.09
CA TYR A 80 12.20 -10.26 -5.90
C TYR A 80 13.01 -10.68 -4.67
N ILE A 81 12.35 -10.90 -3.53
CA ILE A 81 13.03 -11.35 -2.30
C ILE A 81 13.55 -12.78 -2.44
N SER A 82 12.89 -13.62 -3.23
CA SER A 82 13.35 -14.98 -3.57
C SER A 82 14.67 -14.96 -4.34
N ILE A 83 14.87 -13.99 -5.24
CA ILE A 83 16.15 -13.79 -5.94
C ILE A 83 17.25 -13.45 -4.92
N ALA A 84 17.02 -12.48 -4.03
CA ALA A 84 17.97 -12.13 -2.98
C ALA A 84 18.33 -13.33 -2.08
N ARG A 85 17.34 -14.18 -1.75
CA ARG A 85 17.57 -15.41 -0.99
C ARG A 85 18.44 -16.43 -1.73
N LYS A 86 18.23 -16.60 -3.04
CA LYS A 86 19.01 -17.53 -3.86
C LYS A 86 20.45 -17.08 -4.03
N GLU A 87 20.66 -15.78 -4.14
CA GLU A 87 21.99 -15.18 -4.36
C GLU A 87 22.74 -14.89 -3.06
N GLY A 88 22.10 -15.06 -1.90
CA GLY A 88 22.72 -14.86 -0.59
C GLY A 88 22.81 -13.39 -0.15
N TYR A 89 22.00 -12.51 -0.74
CA TYR A 89 21.93 -11.10 -0.38
C TYR A 89 21.00 -10.84 0.80
N ASN A 90 21.29 -9.76 1.53
CA ASN A 90 20.33 -9.13 2.44
C ASN A 90 19.52 -8.07 1.69
N VAL A 91 18.34 -7.75 2.20
CA VAL A 91 17.40 -6.82 1.56
C VAL A 91 17.34 -5.54 2.39
N VAL A 92 17.50 -4.39 1.74
CA VAL A 92 17.26 -3.09 2.36
C VAL A 92 15.84 -2.67 2.04
N ILE A 93 15.06 -2.30 3.05
CA ILE A 93 13.68 -1.82 2.88
C ILE A 93 13.55 -0.49 3.60
N ASN A 94 13.10 0.52 2.87
CA ASN A 94 12.80 1.84 3.40
C ASN A 94 11.38 2.22 2.97
N GLY A 95 10.55 2.61 3.93
CA GLY A 95 9.14 2.89 3.71
C GLY A 95 8.68 4.04 4.59
N THR A 96 8.45 5.19 3.96
CA THR A 96 7.94 6.39 4.62
C THR A 96 6.53 6.69 4.15
N LEU A 97 5.59 6.84 5.09
CA LEU A 97 4.24 7.33 4.82
C LEU A 97 4.16 8.83 5.10
N ASN A 98 3.79 9.58 4.07
CA ASN A 98 3.54 11.01 4.18
C ASN A 98 2.03 11.23 4.30
N ILE A 99 1.60 11.74 5.46
CA ILE A 99 0.20 11.99 5.76
C ILE A 99 -0.03 13.50 5.71
N SER A 100 -0.90 13.93 4.81
CA SER A 100 -1.24 15.34 4.59
C SER A 100 -2.75 15.52 4.59
N PHE A 101 -3.22 16.62 5.18
CA PHE A 101 -4.64 16.97 5.13
C PHE A 101 -4.95 17.76 3.86
N VAL A 102 -6.05 17.39 3.20
CA VAL A 102 -6.60 18.10 2.04
C VAL A 102 -8.01 18.54 2.40
N LYS A 103 -8.38 19.75 1.99
CA LYS A 103 -9.70 20.34 2.18
C LYS A 103 -10.42 20.46 0.85
#